data_AF-A0A0F2PYI5-F1
#
_entry.id   AF-A0A0F2PYI5-F1
#
_cell.length_a   1.000
_cell.length_b   1.000
_cell.length_c   1.000
_cell.angle_alpha   90.00
_cell.angle_beta   90.00
_cell.angle_gamma   90.00
#
_symmetry.space_group_name_H-M   'P 1'
#
loop_
_entity.id
_entity.type
_entity.pdbx_description
1 polymer ?
#
loop_
_entity_poly.entity_id
_entity_poly.type
_entity_poly.pdbx_seq_one_letter_code
_entity_poly.pdbx_strand_id
1 'polypeptide(L)'
;GAPWADRLLALPHFLADRDVACTDGETLGQAFRLTGYFLDRHVFEPRGVEPPISRESFCTAALRAMPQADPAPIRNEEPIS
;
A
#
# COMPACT_ATOMS: atom_id res chain seq x y z
N GLY A 1 7.13 14.75 -11.68
CA GLY A 1 7.13 14.48 -10.23
C GLY A 1 7.06 15.75 -9.40
N ALA A 2 8.06 16.63 -9.50
CA ALA A 2 8.40 17.65 -8.50
C ALA A 2 7.25 18.50 -7.89
N PRO A 3 6.22 18.98 -8.62
CA PRO A 3 5.14 19.76 -7.99
C PRO A 3 4.04 18.91 -7.33
N TRP A 4 4.00 17.59 -7.56
CA TRP A 4 2.94 16.70 -7.09
C TRP A 4 3.47 15.56 -6.21
N ALA A 5 4.78 15.51 -5.95
CA ALA A 5 5.43 14.40 -5.25
C ALA A 5 4.74 14.07 -3.92
N ASP A 6 4.40 15.09 -3.14
CA ASP A 6 3.75 14.96 -1.82
C ASP A 6 2.28 14.50 -1.91
N ARG A 7 1.70 14.51 -3.12
CA ARG A 7 0.33 14.05 -3.39
C ARG A 7 0.28 12.67 -4.03
N LEU A 8 1.44 12.09 -4.35
CA LEU A 8 1.50 10.76 -4.94
C LEU A 8 1.36 9.70 -3.84
N LEU A 9 0.41 8.80 -4.06
CA LEU A 9 0.33 7.57 -3.29
C LEU A 9 1.40 6.60 -3.80
N ALA A 10 2.03 5.86 -2.89
CA ALA A 10 2.96 4.81 -3.26
C ALA A 10 2.25 3.78 -4.16
N LEU A 11 2.97 3.29 -5.18
CA LEU A 11 2.54 2.17 -6.01
C LEU A 11 3.35 0.92 -5.63
N PRO A 12 2.80 0.04 -4.78
CA PRO A 12 3.42 -1.24 -4.48
C PRO A 12 3.72 -2.05 -5.74
N HIS A 13 4.94 -2.59 -5.84
CA HIS A 13 5.43 -3.26 -7.05
C HIS A 13 4.55 -4.44 -7.48
N PHE A 14 4.04 -5.21 -6.52
CA PHE A 14 3.16 -6.36 -6.76
C PHE A 14 1.81 -6.00 -7.43
N LEU A 15 1.42 -4.71 -7.42
CA LEU A 15 0.24 -4.25 -8.16
C LEU A 15 0.54 -3.99 -9.63
N ALA A 16 1.79 -3.65 -9.96
CA ALA A 16 2.25 -3.41 -11.32
C ALA A 16 2.73 -4.70 -12.00
N ASP A 17 3.37 -5.57 -11.23
CA ASP A 17 3.90 -6.86 -11.68
C ASP A 17 3.20 -8.00 -10.93
N ARG A 18 2.48 -8.84 -11.67
CA ARG A 18 1.72 -9.97 -11.11
C ARG A 18 2.58 -11.17 -10.74
N ASP A 19 3.83 -11.20 -11.18
CA ASP A 19 4.78 -12.25 -10.82
C ASP A 19 5.47 -11.95 -9.47
N VAL A 20 5.27 -10.75 -8.92
CA VAL A 20 5.78 -10.35 -7.60
C VAL A 20 4.69 -10.57 -6.55
N ALA A 21 4.99 -11.34 -5.51
CA ALA A 21 4.10 -11.50 -4.37
C ALA A 21 4.24 -10.34 -3.37
N CYS A 22 3.15 -9.97 -2.70
CA CYS A 22 3.21 -9.11 -1.52
C CYS A 22 3.68 -9.93 -0.32
N THR A 23 4.81 -9.57 0.30
CA THR A 23 5.46 -10.37 1.35
C THR A 23 5.38 -9.79 2.74
N ASP A 24 4.96 -8.53 2.89
CA ASP A 24 4.95 -7.83 4.17
C ASP A 24 3.71 -6.94 4.34
N GLY A 25 3.38 -6.66 5.61
CA GLY A 25 2.23 -5.85 5.99
C GLY A 25 2.36 -4.37 5.64
N GLU A 26 3.56 -3.81 5.52
CA GLU A 26 3.75 -2.39 5.18
C GLU A 26 3.36 -2.14 3.72
N THR A 27 3.90 -2.95 2.82
CA THR A 27 3.61 -2.95 1.38
C THR A 27 2.12 -3.20 1.14
N LEU A 28 1.51 -4.15 1.86
CA LEU A 28 0.06 -4.38 1.79
C LEU A 28 -0.75 -3.17 2.29
N GLY A 29 -0.30 -2.52 3.37
CA GLY A 29 -0.92 -1.32 3.91
C GLY A 29 -0.89 -0.14 2.92
N GLN A 30 0.20 0.01 2.17
CA GLN A 30 0.29 0.98 1.07
C GLN A 30 -0.73 0.67 -0.04
N ALA A 31 -0.91 -0.60 -0.40
CA ALA A 31 -1.92 -1.01 -1.38
C ALA A 31 -3.36 -0.72 -0.92
N PHE A 32 -3.67 -0.96 0.36
CA PHE A 32 -5.00 -0.62 0.90
C PHE A 32 -5.27 0.88 0.95
N ARG A 33 -4.27 1.71 1.21
CA ARG A 33 -4.37 3.18 1.12
C ARG A 33 -4.60 3.63 -0.32
N LEU A 34 -3.81 3.10 -1.27
CA LEU A 34 -3.95 3.40 -2.69
C LEU A 34 -5.35 3.07 -3.21
N THR A 35 -5.81 1.85 -2.98
CA THR A 35 -7.14 1.42 -3.44
C THR A 35 -8.27 2.15 -2.72
N GLY A 36 -8.12 2.43 -1.42
CA GLY A 36 -9.12 3.18 -0.65
C GLY A 36 -9.38 4.56 -1.25
N TYR A 37 -8.31 5.32 -1.53
CA TYR A 37 -8.41 6.65 -2.12
C TYR A 37 -9.24 6.68 -3.42
N PHE A 38 -9.00 5.73 -4.33
CA PHE A 38 -9.74 5.68 -5.59
C PHE A 38 -11.18 5.17 -5.41
N LEU A 39 -11.42 4.24 -4.49
CA LEU A 39 -12.78 3.78 -4.18
C LEU A 39 -13.61 4.92 -3.58
N ASP A 40 -13.05 5.66 -2.62
CA ASP A 40 -13.74 6.79 -2.00
C ASP A 40 -14.14 7.82 -3.07
N ARG A 41 -13.17 8.24 -3.89
CA ARG A 41 -13.35 9.29 -4.90
C ARG A 41 -14.21 8.89 -6.09
N HIS A 42 -14.15 7.63 -6.53
CA HIS A 42 -14.77 7.21 -7.81
C HIS A 42 -15.94 6.24 -7.64
N VAL A 43 -16.13 5.67 -6.45
CA VAL A 43 -17.16 4.67 -6.19
C VAL A 43 -18.12 5.13 -5.11
N PHE A 44 -17.62 5.48 -3.93
CA PHE A 44 -18.47 5.77 -2.76
C PHE A 44 -19.05 7.19 -2.81
N GLU A 45 -18.19 8.20 -2.91
CA GLU A 45 -18.60 9.61 -2.97
C GLU A 45 -19.55 9.88 -4.16
N PRO A 46 -19.24 9.47 -5.41
CA PRO A 46 -20.12 9.77 -6.54
C PRO A 46 -21.49 9.08 -6.49
N ARG A 47 -21.60 8.01 -5.71
CA ARG A 47 -22.85 7.26 -5.54
C ARG A 47 -23.61 7.64 -4.28
N GLY A 48 -23.05 8.53 -3.45
CA GLY A 48 -23.64 8.91 -2.17
C GLY A 48 -23.80 7.73 -1.21
N VAL A 49 -22.90 6.75 -1.28
CA VAL A 49 -22.94 5.56 -0.42
C VAL A 49 -21.76 5.58 0.53
N GLU A 50 -22.00 5.15 1.77
CA GLU A 50 -20.94 5.00 2.76
C GLU A 50 -20.05 3.80 2.42
N PRO A 51 -18.72 3.88 2.62
CA PRO A 51 -17.84 2.72 2.52
C PRO A 51 -18.29 1.59 3.47
N PRO A 52 -18.27 0.32 3.03
CA PRO A 52 -18.72 -0.79 3.87
C PRO A 52 -17.72 -1.09 5.00
N ILE A 53 -18.23 -1.22 6.23
CA ILE A 53 -17.43 -1.58 7.44
C ILE A 53 -16.64 -2.88 7.25
N SER A 54 -17.17 -3.81 6.43
CA SER A 54 -16.50 -5.06 6.11
C SER A 54 -15.13 -4.85 5.46
N ARG A 55 -14.95 -3.77 4.68
CA ARG A 55 -13.65 -3.43 4.09
C ARG A 55 -12.62 -3.09 5.17
N GLU A 56 -12.98 -2.23 6.11
CA GLU A 56 -12.07 -1.83 7.20
C GLU A 56 -11.68 -3.03 8.08
N SER A 57 -12.68 -3.85 8.42
CA SER A 57 -12.46 -5.07 9.20
C SER A 57 -11.56 -6.06 8.46
N PHE A 58 -11.77 -6.22 7.14
CA PHE A 58 -10.92 -7.05 6.30
C PHE A 58 -9.49 -6.52 6.21
N CYS A 59 -9.29 -5.23 5.94
CA CYS A 59 -7.95 -4.64 5.88
C CYS A 59 -7.19 -4.84 7.20
N THR A 60 -7.87 -4.63 8.33
CA THR A 60 -7.28 -4.85 9.66
C THR A 60 -6.89 -6.31 9.88
N ALA A 61 -7.77 -7.25 9.54
CA ALA A 61 -7.50 -8.68 9.69
C ALA A 61 -6.36 -9.15 8.77
N ALA A 62 -6.36 -8.70 7.51
CA ALA A 62 -5.33 -9.03 6.53
C ALA A 62 -3.95 -8.51 6.95
N LEU A 63 -3.86 -7.27 7.45
CA LEU A 63 -2.61 -6.70 7.95
C LEU A 63 -2.05 -7.46 9.16
N ARG A 64 -2.92 -7.91 10.07
CA ARG A 64 -2.52 -8.73 11.23
C ARG A 64 -2.01 -10.12 10.83
N ALA A 65 -2.48 -10.66 9.71
CA ALA A 65 -2.07 -11.96 9.21
C ALA A 65 -0.74 -11.91 8.42
N MET A 66 -0.25 -10.72 8.08
CA MET A 66 0.98 -10.57 7.30
C MET A 66 2.24 -10.62 8.17
N PRO A 67 3.35 -11.12 7.62
CA PRO A 67 4.66 -10.93 8.22
C PRO A 67 4.93 -9.44 8.42
N GLN A 68 5.58 -9.10 9.54
CA GLN A 68 6.24 -7.80 9.63
C GLN A 68 7.44 -7.81 8.68
N ALA A 69 7.69 -6.69 8.01
CA ALA A 69 8.89 -6.56 7.18
C ALA A 69 10.12 -6.80 8.05
N ASP A 70 11.00 -7.69 7.61
CA ASP A 70 12.33 -7.81 8.21
C ASP A 70 13.06 -6.49 7.91
N PRO A 71 13.68 -5.80 8.89
CA PRO A 71 14.43 -4.59 8.59
C PRO A 71 15.49 -4.94 7.54
N ALA A 72 15.43 -4.27 6.39
CA ALA A 72 16.36 -4.51 5.30
C ALA A 72 17.80 -4.50 5.85
N PRO A 73 18.66 -5.47 5.48
CA PRO A 73 20.03 -5.50 5.97
C PRO A 73 20.69 -4.17 5.61
N ILE A 74 21.25 -3.51 6.64
CA ILE A 74 22.00 -2.26 6.50
C ILE A 74 23.12 -2.55 5.49
N ARG A 75 22.97 -2.07 4.25
CA ARG A 75 24.04 -2.13 3.27
C ARG A 75 25.07 -1.11 3.70
N ASN A 76 26.10 -1.57 4.42
CA ASN A 76 27.30 -0.78 4.62
C ASN A 76 27.93 -0.58 3.22
N GLU A 77 27.77 0.62 2.68
CA GLU A 77 28.44 1.03 1.46
C GLU A 77 29.94 1.04 1.75
N GLU A 78 30.68 0.03 1.29
CA GLU A 78 32.14 0.06 1.36
C GLU A 78 32.64 1.25 0.54
N PRO A 79 33.55 2.07 1.09
CA PRO A 79 34.09 3.21 0.37
C PRO A 79 34.84 2.71 -0.86
N ILE A 80 34.42 3.19 -2.03
CA ILE A 80 35.11 2.98 -3.31
C ILE A 80 36.55 3.44 -3.12
N SER A 81 37.50 2.50 -3.14
CA SER A 81 38.95 2.76 -3.18
C SER A 81 39.43 2.94 -4.61
#